data_AF-J5WHE4-F1
#
_entry.id   AF-J5WHE4-F1
#
_cell.length_a   1.000
_cell.length_b   1.000
_cell.length_c   1.000
_cell.angle_alpha   90.00
_cell.angle_beta   90.00
_cell.angle_gamma   90.00
#
_symmetry.space_group_name_H-M   'P 1'
#
loop_
_entity.id
_entity.type
_entity.pdbx_description
1 polymer ?
#
loop_
_entity_poly.entity_id
_entity_poly.type
_entity_poly.pdbx_seq_one_letter_code
_entity_poly.pdbx_strand_id
1 'polypeptide(L)' 'MSNAMYELPYDGAKKMILVDDLETKEFLSRLFHEMIDELPAPKGKKK' A
#
# COMPACT_ATOMS: atom_id res chain seq x y z
N MET A 1 4.64 -13.39 12.05
CA MET A 1 5.01 -12.94 10.70
C MET A 1 3.74 -12.95 9.87
N SER A 2 3.08 -11.81 9.68
CA SER A 2 1.92 -11.70 8.80
C SER A 2 2.43 -11.78 7.36
N ASN A 3 2.19 -12.91 6.70
CA ASN A 3 2.48 -13.08 5.29
C ASN A 3 1.51 -12.17 4.53
N ALA A 4 1.93 -10.94 4.20
CA ALA A 4 1.14 -10.07 3.36
C ALA A 4 0.93 -10.76 2.00
N MET A 5 -0.34 -11.01 1.65
CA MET A 5 -0.69 -11.59 0.35
C MET A 5 -0.45 -10.51 -0.71
N TYR A 6 0.26 -10.86 -1.79
CA TYR A 6 0.53 -9.95 -2.90
C TYR A 6 -0.15 -10.47 -4.16
N GLU A 7 -1.07 -9.68 -4.70
CA GLU A 7 -1.83 -10.04 -5.91
C GLU A 7 -1.69 -8.98 -6.99
N LEU A 8 -1.99 -9.37 -8.23
CA LEU A 8 -2.08 -8.46 -9.37
C LEU A 8 -3.49 -7.89 -9.39
N PRO A 9 -3.69 -6.58 -9.11
CA PRO A 9 -5.03 -5.99 -9.11
C PRO A 9 -5.72 -6.06 -10.48
N TYR A 10 -4.93 -6.18 -11.55
CA TYR A 10 -5.37 -6.43 -12.92
C TYR A 10 -4.20 -6.92 -13.77
N ASP A 11 -4.48 -7.46 -14.94
CA ASP A 11 -3.44 -7.97 -15.86
C ASP A 11 -2.49 -6.85 -16.30
N GLY A 12 -1.19 -7.09 -16.20
CA GLY A 12 -0.13 -6.10 -16.43
C GLY A 12 0.17 -5.14 -15.28
N ALA A 13 -0.51 -5.24 -14.13
CA ALA A 13 -0.25 -4.39 -12.97
C ALA A 13 1.00 -4.83 -12.19
N LYS A 14 1.45 -3.96 -11.27
CA LYS A 14 2.46 -4.33 -10.27
C LYS A 14 1.77 -5.09 -9.14
N LYS A 15 2.45 -6.09 -8.56
CA LYS A 15 1.94 -6.81 -7.37
C LYS A 15 1.67 -5.81 -6.24
N MET A 16 0.43 -5.79 -5.75
CA MET A 16 -0.02 -4.96 -4.64
C MET A 16 -0.42 -5.84 -3.45
N ILE A 17 -0.33 -5.29 -2.24
CA ILE A 17 -0.78 -5.98 -1.02
C ILE A 17 -2.29 -6.17 -1.12
N LEU A 18 -2.76 -7.40 -1.08
CA LEU A 18 -4.16 -7.74 -0.91
C LEU A 18 -4.52 -7.51 0.56
N VAL A 19 -5.42 -6.56 0.80
CA VAL A 19 -5.96 -6.29 2.13
C VAL A 19 -7.41 -6.78 2.14
N ASP A 20 -7.63 -7.96 2.72
CA ASP A 20 -8.97 -8.55 2.86
C ASP A 20 -9.86 -7.76 3.83
N ASP A 21 -9.26 -7.15 4.85
CA ASP A 21 -9.94 -6.38 5.89
C ASP A 21 -9.83 -4.87 5.62
N LEU A 22 -10.68 -4.38 4.72
CA LEU A 22 -10.82 -2.95 4.42
C LEU A 22 -11.74 -2.22 5.42
N GLU A 23 -12.45 -2.94 6.29
CA GLU A 23 -13.42 -2.36 7.22
C GLU A 23 -12.74 -1.79 8.47
N THR A 24 -11.55 -2.28 8.80
CA THR A 24 -10.80 -1.86 9.99
C THR A 24 -10.03 -0.54 9.75
N LYS A 25 -10.67 0.59 10.04
CA LYS A 25 -10.08 1.94 9.91
C LYS A 25 -8.74 2.10 10.65
N GLU A 26 -8.59 1.51 11.83
CA GLU A 26 -7.34 1.58 12.62
C GLU A 26 -6.19 0.82 11.95
N PHE A 27 -6.48 -0.33 11.36
CA PHE A 27 -5.52 -1.15 10.61
C PHE A 27 -5.01 -0.39 9.38
N LEU A 28 -5.91 0.17 8.58
CA LEU A 28 -5.53 0.96 7.40
C LEU A 28 -4.69 2.17 7.80
N SER A 29 -5.11 2.92 8.83
CA SER A 29 -4.38 4.11 9.29
C SER A 29 -2.93 3.78 9.70
N ARG A 30 -2.75 2.66 10.41
CA ARG A 30 -1.42 2.19 10.82
C ARG A 30 -0.59 1.70 9.64
N LEU A 31 -1.19 0.92 8.73
CA LEU A 31 -0.52 0.43 7.52
C LEU A 31 -0.02 1.60 6.66
N PHE A 32 -0.86 2.62 6.45
CA PHE A 32 -0.45 3.82 5.72
C PHE A 32 0.64 4.59 6.44
N HIS A 33 0.57 4.77 7.76
CA HIS A 33 1.65 5.44 8.52
C HIS A 33 2.98 4.70 8.44
N GLU A 34 3.00 3.37 8.57
CA GLU A 34 4.25 2.60 8.47
C GLU A 34 4.83 2.63 7.04
N MET A 35 3.97 2.68 6.00
CA MET A 35 4.43 2.73 4.61
C MET A 35 4.75 4.13 4.09
N ILE A 36 4.19 5.19 4.69
CA ILE A 36 4.33 6.56 4.15
C ILE A 36 5.77 7.05 4.23
N ASP A 37 6.53 6.62 5.24
CA ASP A 37 7.93 6.96 5.44
C ASP A 37 8.83 6.31 4.36
N GLU A 38 8.40 5.19 3.78
CA GLU A 38 9.10 4.45 2.72
C GLU A 38 8.66 4.90 1.31
N LEU A 39 7.69 5.82 1.20
CA LEU A 39 7.28 6.33 -0.10
C LEU A 39 8.37 7.25 -0.68
N PRO A 40 8.71 7.08 -1.97
CA PRO A 40 9.66 7.97 -2.61
C PRO A 40 9.13 9.40 -2.57
N ALA A 41 10.03 10.36 -2.32
CA ALA A 41 9.70 11.77 -2.23
C ALA A 41 8.76 12.17 -3.39
N PRO A 42 7.67 12.92 -3.09
CA PRO A 42 6.68 13.26 -4.10
C PRO A 42 7.39 13.88 -5.29
N LYS A 43 7.23 13.26 -6.47
CA LYS A 43 7.88 13.71 -7.71
C LYS A 43 7.67 15.22 -7.81
N GLY A 44 8.74 15.98 -7.60
CA GLY A 44 8.68 17.43 -7.55
C GLY A 44 7.92 17.89 -8.79
N LYS A 45 6.80 18.60 -8.59
CA LYS A 45 6.07 19.18 -9.71
C LYS A 45 7.09 20.01 -10.47
N LYS A 46 7.39 19.60 -11.71
CA LYS A 46 8.22 20.42 -12.59
C LYS A 46 7.47 21.76 -12.71
N LYS A 47 8.13 22.86 -12.31
CA LYS A 47 7.64 24.22 -12.51
C LYS A 47 7.45 24.49 -14.01
#